data_AF-A0A522ZKN7-F1
#
_entry.id   AF-A0A522ZKN7-F1
#
_cell.length_a   1.000
_cell.length_b   1.000
_cell.length_c   1.000
_cell.angle_alpha   90.00
_cell.angle_beta   90.00
_cell.angle_gamma   90.00
#
_symmetry.space_group_name_H-M   'P 1'
#
loop_
_entity.id
_entity.type
_entity.pdbx_description
1 polymer ?
#
loop_
_entity_poly.entity_id
_entity_poly.type
_entity_poly.pdbx_seq_one_letter_code
_entity_poly.pdbx_strand_id
1 'polypeptide(L)'
;MSAPSTRAPRLVRAVRTGVDGWNRIGEQTAFYVRALGCIKDALVNYRTETIRVIAQMSMGVGALALIGGTIAIVAFLLLNVGLLIAIVGYSQTANLGVEALVGFFSAYVNPRLAAPLITAIGLAATIGAGATAQLGAMRISEEIDALEVIGV
;
A
#
# COMPACT_ATOMS: atom_id res chain seq x y z
N MET A 1 -50.58 -5.40 28.85
CA MET A 1 -50.41 -5.49 27.38
C MET A 1 -49.15 -6.29 27.10
N SER A 2 -49.33 -7.43 26.45
CA SER A 2 -48.32 -8.48 26.22
C SER A 2 -47.26 -8.05 25.21
N ALA A 3 -45.98 -8.16 25.60
CA ALA A 3 -44.83 -8.02 24.72
C ALA A 3 -44.91 -9.06 23.59
N PRO A 4 -44.65 -8.69 22.32
CA PRO A 4 -44.69 -9.64 21.23
C PRO A 4 -43.47 -10.57 21.33
N SER A 5 -43.73 -11.88 21.32
CA SER A 5 -42.72 -12.92 21.34
C SER A 5 -41.83 -12.82 20.09
N THR A 6 -40.54 -12.54 20.27
CA THR A 6 -39.54 -12.68 19.19
C THR A 6 -39.30 -14.17 18.94
N ARG A 7 -40.10 -14.76 18.05
CA ARG A 7 -39.84 -16.08 17.48
C ARG A 7 -38.54 -15.98 16.66
N ALA A 8 -37.52 -16.72 17.08
CA ALA A 8 -36.20 -16.87 16.45
C ALA A 8 -35.18 -15.70 16.63
N PRO A 9 -34.69 -15.45 17.87
CA PRO A 9 -33.63 -14.46 18.14
C PRO A 9 -32.30 -14.78 17.42
N ARG A 10 -32.05 -16.04 17.06
CA ARG A 10 -30.86 -16.47 16.29
C ARG A 10 -30.93 -16.05 14.82
N LEU A 11 -32.11 -16.08 14.21
CA LEU A 11 -32.30 -15.71 12.81
C LEU A 11 -32.20 -14.18 12.64
N VAL A 12 -32.78 -13.43 13.59
CA VAL A 12 -32.67 -11.96 13.62
C VAL A 12 -31.22 -11.51 13.84
N ARG A 13 -30.45 -12.20 14.70
CA ARG A 13 -29.01 -11.92 14.86
C ARG A 13 -28.22 -12.22 13.59
N ALA A 14 -28.44 -13.37 12.95
CA ALA A 14 -27.74 -13.73 11.72
C ALA A 14 -28.02 -12.74 10.58
N VAL A 15 -29.27 -12.32 10.42
CA VAL A 15 -29.66 -11.30 9.42
C VAL A 15 -29.04 -9.94 9.76
N ARG A 16 -29.08 -9.51 11.03
CA ARG A 16 -28.44 -8.24 11.44
C ARG A 16 -26.95 -8.25 11.19
N THR A 17 -26.22 -9.30 11.58
CA THR A 17 -24.77 -9.39 11.33
C THR A 17 -24.44 -9.37 9.84
N GLY A 18 -25.27 -9.97 8.99
CA GLY A 18 -25.14 -9.87 7.53
C GLY A 18 -25.35 -8.44 7.01
N VAL A 19 -26.40 -7.76 7.49
CA VAL A 19 -26.70 -6.38 7.12
C VAL A 19 -25.63 -5.41 7.61
N ASP A 20 -25.13 -5.58 8.84
CA ASP A 20 -24.08 -4.75 9.43
C ASP A 20 -22.77 -4.89 8.63
N GLY A 21 -22.44 -6.10 8.18
CA GLY A 21 -21.29 -6.35 7.30
C GLY A 21 -21.42 -5.65 5.95
N TRP A 22 -22.59 -5.73 5.32
CA TRP A 22 -22.88 -5.01 4.07
C TRP A 22 -22.82 -3.50 4.25
N ASN A 23 -23.36 -2.97 5.35
CA ASN A 23 -23.34 -1.54 5.62
C ASN A 23 -21.92 -1.01 5.84
N ARG A 24 -21.07 -1.77 6.55
CA ARG A 24 -19.65 -1.43 6.73
C ARG A 24 -18.87 -1.39 5.42
N ILE A 25 -19.11 -2.32 4.51
CA ILE A 25 -18.50 -2.30 3.17
C ILE A 25 -18.99 -1.08 2.39
N GLY A 26 -20.28 -0.76 2.48
CA GLY A 26 -20.86 0.44 1.87
C GLY A 26 -20.22 1.73 2.38
N GLU A 27 -20.10 1.89 3.69
CA GLU A 27 -19.46 3.04 4.33
C GLU A 27 -17.98 3.18 3.94
N GLN A 28 -17.22 2.08 3.96
CA GLN A 28 -15.82 2.07 3.53
C GLN A 28 -15.67 2.44 2.05
N THR A 29 -16.54 1.91 1.19
CA THR A 29 -16.52 2.20 -0.24
C THR A 29 -16.86 3.67 -0.50
N ALA A 30 -17.89 4.20 0.18
CA ALA A 30 -18.25 5.61 0.10
C ALA A 30 -17.12 6.52 0.57
N PHE A 31 -16.43 6.15 1.65
CA PHE A 31 -15.24 6.85 2.13
C PHE A 31 -14.12 6.85 1.08
N TYR A 32 -13.77 5.69 0.50
CA TYR A 32 -12.72 5.60 -0.52
C TYR A 32 -13.05 6.43 -1.76
N VAL A 33 -14.30 6.37 -2.25
CA VAL A 33 -14.72 7.16 -3.42
C VAL A 33 -14.66 8.65 -3.14
N ARG A 34 -15.12 9.10 -1.97
CA ARG A 34 -15.01 10.51 -1.56
C ARG A 34 -13.56 10.94 -1.42
N ALA A 35 -12.73 10.14 -0.76
CA ALA A 35 -11.30 10.41 -0.59
C ALA A 35 -10.61 10.54 -1.95
N LEU A 36 -10.86 9.63 -2.90
CA LEU A 36 -10.33 9.71 -4.27
C LEU A 36 -10.79 10.98 -5.00
N GLY A 37 -12.03 11.41 -4.81
CA GLY A 37 -12.53 12.68 -5.34
C GLY A 37 -11.79 13.90 -4.76
N CYS A 38 -11.58 13.91 -3.44
CA CYS A 38 -10.89 15.01 -2.73
C CYS A 38 -9.39 15.09 -3.06
N ILE A 39 -8.74 13.99 -3.45
CA ILE A 39 -7.32 14.00 -3.86
C ILE A 39 -7.09 14.99 -4.99
N LYS A 40 -7.99 15.06 -5.99
CA LYS A 40 -7.86 16.01 -7.10
C LYS A 40 -7.87 17.45 -6.59
N ASP A 41 -8.78 17.75 -5.67
CA ASP A 41 -8.94 19.09 -5.11
C ASP A 41 -7.72 19.50 -4.27
N ALA A 42 -7.25 18.61 -3.40
CA ALA A 42 -6.02 18.77 -2.63
C ALA A 42 -4.80 19.04 -3.53
N LEU A 43 -4.66 18.29 -4.62
CA LEU A 43 -3.55 18.44 -5.58
C LEU A 43 -3.65 19.67 -6.48
N VAL A 44 -4.82 20.28 -6.64
CA VAL A 44 -4.98 21.47 -7.50
C VAL A 44 -4.97 22.74 -6.68
N ASN A 45 -5.76 22.80 -5.61
CA ASN A 45 -5.99 24.01 -4.82
C ASN A 45 -5.05 24.12 -3.61
N TYR A 46 -4.56 22.99 -3.07
CA TYR A 46 -3.73 22.95 -1.87
C TYR A 46 -2.33 22.37 -2.14
N ARG A 47 -1.74 22.73 -3.29
CA ARG A 47 -0.45 22.17 -3.74
C ARG A 47 0.67 22.39 -2.73
N THR A 48 0.75 23.58 -2.16
CA THR A 48 1.80 23.94 -1.20
C THR A 48 1.71 23.08 0.05
N GLU A 49 0.51 22.91 0.63
CA GLU A 49 0.33 22.09 1.82
C GLU A 49 0.51 20.60 1.51
N THR A 50 0.06 20.14 0.34
CA THR A 50 0.29 18.76 -0.12
C THR A 50 1.79 18.47 -0.24
N ILE A 51 2.55 19.37 -0.87
CA ILE A 51 4.01 19.27 -0.96
C ILE A 51 4.64 19.34 0.42
N ARG A 52 4.13 20.18 1.33
CA ARG A 52 4.63 20.29 2.70
C ARG A 52 4.43 18.98 3.48
N VAL A 53 3.27 18.34 3.38
CA VAL A 53 2.99 17.06 4.05
C VAL A 53 3.86 15.94 3.46
N ILE A 54 4.00 15.90 2.13
CA ILE A 54 4.91 14.96 1.45
C ILE A 54 6.38 15.23 1.85
N ALA A 55 6.76 16.50 1.98
CA ALA A 55 8.08 16.90 2.43
C ALA A 55 8.29 16.58 3.90
N GLN A 56 7.29 16.69 4.77
CA GLN A 56 7.37 16.28 6.17
C GLN A 56 7.54 14.75 6.29
N MET A 57 6.83 13.99 5.46
CA MET A 57 7.08 12.55 5.27
C MET A 57 8.52 12.27 4.77
N SER A 58 9.08 13.16 3.95
CA SER A 58 10.36 12.97 3.23
C SER A 58 11.59 13.72 3.80
N MET A 59 11.45 14.62 4.77
CA MET A 59 12.54 15.42 5.36
C MET A 59 12.70 15.23 6.89
N GLY A 60 11.79 14.53 7.57
CA GLY A 60 12.03 14.17 8.98
C GLY A 60 13.32 13.34 9.14
N VAL A 61 13.86 13.23 10.36
CA VAL A 61 15.01 12.34 10.65
C VAL A 61 14.73 10.88 10.22
N GLY A 62 13.44 10.48 10.26
CA GLY A 62 12.97 9.21 9.72
C GLY A 62 12.98 9.11 8.18
N ALA A 63 13.16 10.20 7.46
CA ALA A 63 13.09 10.25 6.02
C ALA A 63 14.42 10.02 5.30
N LEU A 64 15.55 10.44 5.88
CA LEU A 64 16.86 9.90 5.47
C LEU A 64 16.92 8.39 5.72
N ALA A 65 16.32 7.92 6.81
CA ALA A 65 16.18 6.50 7.10
C ALA A 65 15.18 5.78 6.17
N LEU A 66 14.09 6.43 5.75
CA LEU A 66 13.14 5.89 4.77
C LEU A 66 13.72 5.89 3.35
N ILE A 67 14.30 7.00 2.89
CA ILE A 67 14.90 7.10 1.55
C ILE A 67 16.13 6.20 1.48
N GLY A 68 17.02 6.28 2.47
CA GLY A 68 18.19 5.38 2.55
C GLY A 68 17.78 3.92 2.73
N GLY A 69 16.79 3.64 3.58
CA GLY A 69 16.28 2.29 3.82
C GLY A 69 15.57 1.70 2.61
N THR A 70 14.73 2.47 1.91
CA THR A 70 14.05 2.01 0.68
C THR A 70 15.04 1.74 -0.43
N ILE A 71 16.01 2.63 -0.65
CA ILE A 71 17.07 2.42 -1.64
C ILE A 71 17.89 1.17 -1.26
N ALA A 72 18.26 1.02 0.01
CA ALA A 72 19.01 -0.14 0.48
C ALA A 72 18.23 -1.46 0.29
N ILE A 73 16.94 -1.48 0.67
CA ILE A 73 16.07 -2.65 0.51
C ILE A 73 15.89 -2.99 -0.97
N VAL A 74 15.56 -2.00 -1.81
CA VAL A 74 15.33 -2.22 -3.24
C VAL A 74 16.61 -2.67 -3.93
N ALA A 75 17.76 -2.04 -3.64
CA ALA A 75 19.06 -2.45 -4.17
C ALA A 75 19.42 -3.88 -3.74
N PHE A 76 19.20 -4.21 -2.47
CA PHE A 76 19.45 -5.56 -1.95
C PHE A 76 18.56 -6.60 -2.64
N LEU A 77 17.26 -6.32 -2.81
CA LEU A 77 16.34 -7.20 -3.52
C LEU A 77 16.72 -7.39 -4.99
N LEU A 78 17.07 -6.30 -5.68
CA LEU A 78 17.53 -6.32 -7.08
C LEU A 78 18.78 -7.20 -7.25
N LEU A 79 19.76 -7.06 -6.36
CA LEU A 79 20.97 -7.87 -6.38
C LEU A 79 20.68 -9.35 -6.15
N ASN A 80 19.87 -9.68 -5.13
CA ASN A 80 19.51 -11.06 -4.82
C ASN A 80 18.72 -11.71 -5.95
N VAL A 81 17.72 -11.01 -6.49
CA VAL A 81 16.91 -11.53 -7.60
C VAL A 81 17.75 -11.65 -8.87
N GLY A 82 18.62 -10.69 -9.17
CA GLY A 82 19.53 -10.78 -10.31
C GLY A 82 20.46 -12.00 -10.23
N LEU A 83 20.97 -12.31 -9.04
CA LEU A 83 21.77 -13.51 -8.80
C LEU A 83 20.94 -14.79 -9.00
N LEU A 84 19.72 -14.85 -8.45
CA LEU A 84 18.82 -15.99 -8.61
C LEU A 84 18.45 -16.23 -10.08
N ILE A 85 18.17 -15.16 -10.84
CA ILE A 85 17.86 -15.25 -12.27
C ILE A 85 19.07 -15.76 -13.05
N ALA A 86 20.30 -15.40 -12.67
CA ALA A 86 21.50 -15.94 -13.29
C ALA A 86 21.66 -17.45 -13.03
N ILE A 87 21.47 -17.89 -11.78
CA ILE A 87 21.63 -19.30 -11.38
C ILE A 87 20.55 -20.18 -12.02
N VAL A 88 19.28 -19.79 -11.90
CA VAL A 88 18.16 -20.51 -12.50
C VAL A 88 18.20 -20.38 -14.03
N GLY A 89 18.55 -19.21 -14.56
CA GLY A 89 18.72 -19.01 -15.99
C GLY A 89 19.79 -19.93 -16.57
N TYR A 90 20.90 -20.13 -15.87
CA TYR A 90 21.95 -21.06 -16.27
C TYR A 90 21.44 -22.50 -16.32
N SER A 91 20.82 -23.01 -15.25
CA SER A 91 20.31 -24.40 -15.27
C SER A 91 19.25 -24.62 -16.35
N GLN A 92 18.33 -23.67 -16.54
CA GLN A 92 17.28 -23.78 -17.55
C GLN A 92 17.84 -23.74 -18.99
N THR A 93 18.85 -22.91 -19.26
CA THR A 93 19.40 -22.77 -20.60
C THR A 93 20.43 -23.87 -20.92
N ALA A 94 21.15 -24.36 -19.90
CA ALA A 94 22.04 -25.52 -20.01
C ALA A 94 21.25 -26.80 -20.31
N ASN A 95 20.09 -27.00 -19.68
CA ASN A 95 19.19 -28.12 -20.00
C ASN A 95 18.68 -28.10 -21.46
N LEU A 96 18.64 -26.94 -22.09
CA LEU A 96 18.26 -26.76 -23.50
C LEU A 96 19.47 -26.82 -24.44
N GLY A 97 20.70 -26.95 -23.92
CA GLY A 97 21.94 -27.00 -24.71
C GLY A 97 22.42 -25.64 -25.23
N VAL A 98 21.89 -24.50 -24.74
CA VAL A 98 22.18 -23.15 -25.27
C VAL A 98 22.80 -22.24 -24.22
N GLU A 99 23.85 -22.67 -23.52
CA GLU A 99 24.43 -21.93 -22.39
C GLU A 99 24.80 -20.46 -22.68
N ALA A 100 25.16 -20.13 -23.93
CA ALA A 100 25.47 -18.77 -24.36
C ALA A 100 24.27 -17.79 -24.21
N LEU A 101 23.03 -18.28 -24.15
CA LEU A 101 21.82 -17.45 -24.05
C LEU A 101 21.56 -16.92 -22.64
N VAL A 102 22.25 -17.42 -21.61
CA VAL A 102 22.00 -17.05 -20.21
C VAL A 102 22.22 -15.55 -19.97
N GLY A 103 23.28 -14.99 -20.55
CA GLY A 103 23.56 -13.56 -20.46
C GLY A 103 22.51 -12.71 -21.17
N PHE A 104 22.05 -13.15 -22.35
CA PHE A 104 20.98 -12.48 -23.11
C PHE A 104 19.64 -12.54 -22.35
N PHE A 105 19.30 -13.69 -21.80
CA PHE A 105 18.08 -13.89 -21.01
C PHE A 105 18.06 -12.98 -19.78
N SER A 106 19.17 -12.94 -19.03
CA SER A 106 19.31 -12.08 -17.85
C SER A 106 19.23 -10.59 -18.22
N ALA A 107 19.89 -10.17 -19.30
CA ALA A 107 19.86 -8.79 -19.80
C ALA A 107 18.48 -8.36 -20.31
N TYR A 108 17.65 -9.30 -20.77
CA TYR A 108 16.28 -9.01 -21.21
C TYR A 108 15.30 -8.95 -20.04
N VAL A 109 15.34 -9.94 -19.14
CA VAL A 109 14.38 -10.09 -18.05
C VAL A 109 14.62 -9.07 -16.94
N ASN A 110 15.87 -8.79 -16.58
CA ASN A 110 16.16 -7.93 -15.43
C ASN A 110 15.63 -6.50 -15.59
N PRO A 111 15.92 -5.77 -16.69
CA PRO A 111 15.43 -4.40 -16.85
C PRO A 111 13.93 -4.31 -17.15
N ARG A 112 13.34 -5.34 -17.76
CA ARG A 112 11.95 -5.30 -18.23
C ARG A 112 10.94 -5.85 -17.23
N LEU A 113 11.35 -6.83 -16.42
CA LEU A 113 10.44 -7.54 -15.51
C LEU A 113 10.92 -7.42 -14.06
N ALA A 114 12.14 -7.86 -13.76
CA ALA A 114 12.59 -7.96 -12.36
C ALA A 114 12.69 -6.57 -11.71
N ALA A 115 13.37 -5.61 -12.34
CA ALA A 115 13.57 -4.30 -11.77
C ALA A 115 12.26 -3.51 -11.58
N PRO A 116 11.36 -3.38 -12.58
CA PRO A 116 10.10 -2.68 -12.39
C PRO A 116 9.22 -3.32 -11.31
N LEU A 117 9.13 -4.66 -11.26
CA LEU A 117 8.29 -5.35 -10.28
C LEU A 117 8.82 -5.19 -8.85
N ILE A 118 10.12 -5.39 -8.65
CA ILE A 118 10.75 -5.26 -7.31
C ILE A 118 10.61 -3.83 -6.81
N THR A 119 10.90 -2.84 -7.66
CA THR A 119 10.78 -1.43 -7.28
C THR A 119 9.34 -1.05 -7.01
N ALA A 120 8.37 -1.50 -7.83
CA ALA A 120 6.96 -1.20 -7.60
C ALA A 120 6.46 -1.76 -6.26
N ILE A 121 6.74 -3.04 -5.96
CA ILE A 121 6.31 -3.67 -4.72
C ILE A 121 7.06 -3.07 -3.52
N GLY A 122 8.37 -2.88 -3.64
CA GLY A 122 9.22 -2.33 -2.58
C GLY A 122 8.82 -0.90 -2.19
N LEU A 123 8.54 -0.04 -3.17
CA LEU A 123 8.06 1.32 -2.92
C LEU A 123 6.64 1.32 -2.38
N ALA A 124 5.73 0.50 -2.93
CA ALA A 124 4.36 0.41 -2.43
C ALA A 124 4.31 -0.03 -0.96
N ALA A 125 5.12 -1.01 -0.57
CA ALA A 125 5.18 -1.51 0.80
C ALA A 125 5.70 -0.45 1.77
N THR A 126 6.79 0.23 1.42
CA THR A 126 7.47 1.17 2.32
C THR A 126 6.75 2.51 2.42
N ILE A 127 6.31 3.07 1.29
CA ILE A 127 5.54 4.32 1.27
C ILE A 127 4.15 4.08 1.88
N GLY A 128 3.51 2.95 1.57
CA GLY A 128 2.20 2.60 2.12
C GLY A 128 2.23 2.39 3.63
N ALA A 129 3.26 1.70 4.15
CA ALA A 129 3.47 1.56 5.59
C ALA A 129 3.73 2.91 6.26
N GLY A 130 4.54 3.78 5.65
CA GLY A 130 4.80 5.13 6.15
C GLY A 130 3.53 6.00 6.22
N ALA A 131 2.72 6.01 5.17
CA ALA A 131 1.46 6.74 5.15
C ALA A 131 0.46 6.24 6.20
N THR A 132 0.35 4.92 6.34
CA THR A 132 -0.52 4.30 7.36
C THR A 132 -0.04 4.62 8.78
N ALA A 133 1.28 4.60 9.01
CA ALA A 133 1.87 4.94 10.30
C ALA A 133 1.60 6.40 10.69
N GLN A 134 1.62 7.33 9.73
CA GLN A 134 1.30 8.73 10.01
C GLN A 134 -0.16 8.94 10.35
N LEU A 135 -1.10 8.34 9.61
CA LEU A 135 -2.52 8.39 9.96
C LEU A 135 -2.77 7.77 11.35
N GLY A 136 -2.07 6.69 11.68
CA GLY A 136 -2.09 6.11 13.03
C GLY A 136 -1.58 7.06 14.10
N ALA A 137 -0.49 7.78 13.83
CA ALA A 137 0.06 8.78 14.74
C ALA A 137 -0.91 9.96 14.94
N MET A 138 -1.50 10.49 13.87
CA MET A 138 -2.51 11.56 13.94
C MET A 138 -3.72 11.14 14.76
N ARG A 139 -4.13 9.86 14.67
CA ARG A 139 -5.21 9.31 15.48
C ARG A 139 -4.84 9.23 16.97
N ILE A 140 -3.63 8.78 17.28
CA ILE A 140 -3.16 8.66 18.67
C ILE A 140 -2.98 10.05 19.30
N SER A 141 -2.57 11.04 18.50
CA SER A 141 -2.43 12.44 18.91
C SER A 141 -3.75 13.23 18.92
N GLU A 142 -4.90 12.58 18.69
CA GLU A 142 -6.23 13.23 18.59
C GLU A 142 -6.33 14.34 17.51
N GLU A 143 -5.39 14.40 16.56
CA GLU A 143 -5.39 15.41 15.50
C GLU A 143 -6.59 15.24 14.55
N ILE A 144 -7.02 14.00 14.32
CA ILE A 144 -8.18 13.71 13.46
C ILE A 144 -9.47 14.23 14.11
N ASP A 145 -9.63 14.05 15.41
CA ASP A 145 -10.82 14.52 16.16
C ASP A 145 -10.87 16.05 16.19
N ALA A 146 -9.71 16.69 16.36
CA ALA A 146 -9.60 18.14 16.28
C ALA A 146 -10.06 18.71 14.93
N LEU A 147 -9.73 18.03 13.81
CA LEU A 147 -10.20 18.42 12.47
C LEU A 147 -11.72 18.27 12.32
N GLU A 148 -12.30 17.22 12.89
CA GLU A 148 -13.75 16.98 12.85
C GLU A 148 -14.53 18.05 13.62
N VAL A 149 -14.00 18.51 14.76
CA VAL A 149 -14.62 19.57 15.59
C VAL A 149 -14.62 20.93 14.90
N ILE A 150 -13.57 21.27 14.15
CA ILE A 150 -13.49 22.54 13.40
C ILE A 150 -14.31 22.52 12.10
N GLY A 151 -14.92 21.37 11.75
CA GLY A 151 -15.82 21.22 10.61
C GLY A 151 -15.11 21.21 9.26
N VAL A 152 -13.88 20.69 9.20
CA VAL A 152 -13.10 20.52 7.97
C VAL A 152 -12.95 19.04 7.62
#